data_AF-A0A1I6VL07-F1
#
_entry.id   AF-A0A1I6VL07-F1
#
_cell.length_a   1.000
_cell.length_b   1.000
_cell.length_c   1.000
_cell.angle_alpha   90.00
_cell.angle_beta   90.00
_cell.angle_gamma   90.00
#
_symmetry.space_group_name_H-M   'P 1'
#
loop_
_entity.id
_entity.type
_entity.pdbx_description
1 polymer ?
#
loop_
_entity_poly.entity_id
_entity_poly.type
_entity_poly.pdbx_seq_one_letter_code
_entity_poly.pdbx_strand_id
1 'polypeptide(L)' 'MMLKTIHAVMDAMGLSLQKRALHIHFSNELLNPQVLIQRIAGEHRINQGLKAELICLSSNAYIPLK' A
#
# COMPACT_ATOMS: atom_id res chain seq x y z
N MET A 1 -21.97 15.90 -1.75
CA MET A 1 -22.18 14.64 -0.99
C MET A 1 -21.61 13.45 -1.77
N MET A 2 -20.29 13.41 -2.01
CA MET A 2 -19.68 12.39 -2.88
C MET A 2 -18.35 11.80 -2.36
N LEU A 3 -18.05 12.00 -1.07
CA LEU A 3 -16.87 11.42 -0.40
C LEU A 3 -17.20 10.14 0.38
N LYS A 4 -18.46 9.68 0.38
CA LYS A 4 -18.86 8.39 0.97
C LYS A 4 -18.39 7.17 0.15
N THR A 5 -17.76 7.33 -1.01
CA THR A 5 -17.69 6.26 -2.02
C THR A 5 -16.32 5.62 -2.26
N ILE A 6 -15.16 6.23 -2.00
CA ILE A 6 -13.86 5.55 -2.23
C ILE A 6 -13.47 4.65 -1.06
N HIS A 7 -13.48 5.16 0.16
CA HIS A 7 -13.16 4.34 1.34
C HIS A 7 -14.15 3.18 1.52
N ALA A 8 -15.45 3.44 1.31
CA ALA A 8 -16.47 2.39 1.37
C ALA A 8 -16.29 1.33 0.28
N VAL A 9 -15.89 1.72 -0.94
CA VAL A 9 -15.58 0.77 -2.02
C VAL A 9 -14.31 -0.02 -1.71
N MET A 10 -13.26 0.63 -1.20
CA MET A 10 -12.03 -0.04 -0.78
C MET A 10 -12.31 -1.08 0.32
N ASP A 11 -13.14 -0.73 1.30
CA ASP A 11 -13.57 -1.63 2.37
C ASP A 11 -14.40 -2.80 1.82
N ALA A 12 -15.36 -2.52 0.92
CA ALA A 12 -16.18 -3.55 0.27
C ALA A 12 -15.34 -4.50 -0.61
N MET A 13 -14.26 -4.01 -1.22
CA MET A 13 -13.28 -4.81 -1.98
C MET A 13 -12.29 -5.55 -1.06
N GLY A 14 -12.42 -5.44 0.26
CA GLY A 14 -11.55 -6.13 1.22
C GLY A 14 -10.17 -5.52 1.35
N LEU A 15 -9.99 -4.26 0.96
CA LEU A 15 -8.70 -3.55 0.98
C LEU A 15 -8.46 -2.80 2.29
N SER A 16 -9.35 -2.94 3.30
CA SER A 16 -9.23 -2.24 4.58
C SER A 16 -8.00 -2.67 5.41
N LEU A 17 -7.55 -1.82 6.32
CA LEU A 17 -6.35 -2.04 7.14
C LEU A 17 -6.46 -3.22 8.14
N GLN A 18 -7.67 -3.63 8.52
CA GLN A 18 -7.88 -4.50 9.69
C GLN A 18 -7.66 -6.00 9.47
N LYS A 19 -7.31 -6.44 8.25
CA LYS A 19 -7.21 -7.88 7.89
C LYS A 19 -5.89 -8.26 7.20
N ARG A 20 -4.75 -7.79 7.68
CA ARG A 20 -3.45 -8.02 7.01
C ARG A 20 -2.53 -8.91 7.83
N ALA A 21 -1.97 -9.93 7.20
CA ALA A 21 -1.00 -10.84 7.83
C ALA A 21 0.40 -10.23 7.98
N LEU A 22 0.70 -9.13 7.28
CA LEU A 22 1.99 -8.46 7.27
C LEU A 22 1.81 -6.99 7.69
N HIS A 23 2.65 -6.54 8.64
CA HIS A 23 2.69 -5.16 9.10
C HIS A 23 3.96 -4.50 8.54
N ILE A 24 3.82 -3.76 7.44
CA ILE A 24 4.92 -3.11 6.72
C ILE A 24 4.71 -1.61 6.79
N HIS A 25 5.78 -0.88 7.11
CA HIS A 25 5.77 0.58 7.21
C HIS A 25 6.79 1.18 6.24
N PHE A 26 6.42 2.28 5.63
CA PHE A 26 7.35 3.16 4.95
C PHE A 26 8.23 3.85 5.99
N SER A 27 9.53 3.97 5.69
CA SER A 27 10.46 4.76 6.51
C SER A 27 10.08 6.24 6.56
N ASN A 28 9.41 6.73 5.51
CA ASN A 28 8.73 8.02 5.57
C ASN A 28 7.36 7.83 6.23
N GLU A 29 7.29 8.15 7.53
CA GLU A 29 6.09 7.93 8.33
C GLU A 29 4.86 8.70 7.82
N LEU A 30 5.07 9.82 7.10
CA LEU A 30 3.98 10.59 6.49
C LEU A 30 3.22 9.79 5.44
N LEU A 31 3.83 8.77 4.83
CA LEU A 31 3.19 7.93 3.81
C LEU A 31 2.32 6.83 4.41
N ASN A 32 2.60 6.36 5.63
CA ASN A 32 1.88 5.25 6.25
C ASN A 32 0.34 5.44 6.36
N PRO A 33 -0.18 6.64 6.70
CA PRO A 33 -1.63 6.85 6.70
C PRO A 33 -2.23 7.12 5.31
N GLN A 34 -1.40 7.39 4.30
CA GLN A 34 -1.85 7.83 2.97
C GLN A 34 -1.71 6.74 1.90
N VAL A 35 -0.86 5.75 2.13
CA VAL A 35 -0.50 4.70 1.17
C VAL A 35 -0.75 3.34 1.78
N LEU A 36 -1.54 2.56 1.08
CA LEU A 36 -1.99 1.25 1.49
C LEU A 36 -1.25 0.18 0.66
N ILE A 37 -0.40 -0.62 1.28
CA ILE A 37 0.35 -1.70 0.59
C ILE A 37 -0.60 -2.87 0.28
N GLN A 38 -0.76 -3.21 -0.99
CA GLN A 38 -1.64 -4.30 -1.44
C GLN A 38 -0.91 -5.63 -1.61
N ARG A 39 0.34 -5.55 -2.07
CA ARG A 39 1.19 -6.71 -2.31
C ARG A 39 2.65 -6.30 -2.17
N ILE A 40 3.42 -7.19 -1.56
CA ILE A 40 4.87 -7.21 -1.66
C ILE A 40 5.25 -8.49 -2.41
N ALA A 41 6.13 -8.35 -3.40
CA ALA A 41 6.75 -9.48 -4.05
C ALA A 41 8.21 -9.18 -4.24
N GLY A 42 9.07 -10.14 -3.94
CA GLY A 42 10.49 -9.91 -4.08
C GLY A 42 11.22 -11.21 -4.24
N GLU A 43 12.44 -11.08 -4.72
CA GLU A 43 13.39 -12.16 -4.88
C GLU A 43 14.68 -11.78 -4.18
N HIS A 44 15.21 -12.71 -3.39
CA HIS A 44 16.52 -12.60 -2.78
C HIS A 44 17.39 -13.73 -3.31
N ARG A 45 18.50 -13.36 -3.96
CA ARG A 45 19.48 -14.30 -4.52
C ARG A 45 20.86 -14.01 -3.96
N ILE A 46 21.63 -15.08 -3.74
CA ILE A 46 23.03 -14.98 -3.28
C ILE A 46 23.81 -14.07 -4.22
N ASN A 47 24.51 -13.09 -3.65
CA ASN A 47 25.33 -12.09 -4.34
C ASN A 47 24.58 -11.18 -5.35
N GLN A 48 23.24 -11.20 -5.38
CA GLN A 48 22.43 -10.34 -6.25
C GLN A 48 21.55 -9.36 -5.45
N GLY A 49 21.61 -9.43 -4.12
CA GLY A 49 20.84 -8.57 -3.23
C GLY A 49 19.33 -8.88 -3.27
N LEU A 50 18.57 -8.01 -2.60
CA LEU A 50 17.11 -8.08 -2.51
C LEU A 50 16.50 -7.15 -3.55
N LYS A 51 15.66 -7.69 -4.44
CA LYS A 51 14.75 -6.90 -5.26
C LYS A 51 13.33 -7.14 -4.77
N ALA A 52 12.59 -6.07 -4.47
CA ALA A 52 11.19 -6.15 -4.10
C ALA A 52 10.37 -5.11 -4.87
N GLU A 53 9.16 -5.49 -5.22
CA GLU A 53 8.12 -4.69 -5.84
C GLU A 53 6.96 -4.58 -4.87
N LEU A 54 6.49 -3.34 -4.70
CA LEU A 54 5.34 -2.99 -3.89
C LEU A 54 4.22 -2.53 -4.82
N ILE A 55 3.04 -3.12 -4.67
CA ILE A 55 1.81 -2.58 -5.26
C ILE A 55 1.09 -1.85 -4.14
N CYS A 56 0.79 -0.59 -4.36
CA CYS A 56 0.18 0.29 -3.37
C CYS A 56 -1.08 0.97 -3.93
N LEU A 57 -2.01 1.32 -3.04
CA LEU A 57 -3.16 2.15 -3.34
C LEU A 57 -3.11 3.41 -2.48
N SER A 58 -3.54 4.53 -3.06
CA SER A 58 -3.74 5.77 -2.30
C SER A 58 -4.97 6.48 -2.84
N SER A 59 -5.74 7.08 -1.94
CA SER A 59 -6.80 8.03 -2.30
C SER A 59 -6.26 9.47 -2.43
N ASN A 60 -4.97 9.71 -2.15
CA ASN A 60 -4.33 11.01 -2.29
C ASN A 60 -3.74 11.19 -3.70
N ALA A 61 -4.42 12.02 -4.51
CA ALA A 61 -4.02 12.34 -5.88
C ALA A 61 -2.71 13.15 -5.99
N TYR A 62 -2.21 13.72 -4.88
CA TYR A 62 -0.99 14.51 -4.85
C TYR A 62 0.26 13.71 -4.51
N ILE A 63 0.14 12.41 -4.24
CA ILE A 63 1.31 11.54 -4.10
C ILE A 63 1.87 11.31 -5.51
N PRO A 64 3.13 11.73 -5.79
CA PRO A 64 3.72 11.52 -7.10
C PRO A 64 3.83 10.02 -7.38
N LEU A 65 3.14 9.57 -8.42
CA LEU A 65 3.36 8.24 -9.01
C LEU A 65 4.66 8.32 -9.81
N LYS A 66 5.55 7.36 -9.59
CA LYS A 66 6.83 7.26 -10.29
C LYS A 66 6.65 6.74 -11.70
#